data_AF-A0A098TTE9-F1
#
_entry.id   AF-A0A098TTE9-F1
#
_cell.length_a   1.000
_cell.length_b   1.000
_cell.length_c   1.000
_cell.angle_alpha   90.00
_cell.angle_beta   90.00
_cell.angle_gamma   90.00
#
_symmetry.space_group_name_H-M   'P 1'
#
loop_
_entity.id
_entity.type
_entity.pdbx_description
1 polymer ?
#
loop_
_entity_poly.entity_id
_entity_poly.type
_entity_poly.pdbx_seq_one_letter_code
_entity_poly.pdbx_strand_id
1 'polypeptide(L)' 'MHYPIPASPQEILTLGQKSVDEELIAAAIVGVIQIARSQGQSLEDLTTEVLKDDSLLDAAQRRWLSSVVTQAWESLP' A
#
# COMPACT_ATOMS: atom_id res chain seq x y z
N MET A 1 6.47 17.00 3.81
CA MET A 1 5.19 17.73 3.98
C MET A 1 4.46 16.97 5.10
N HIS A 2 3.13 16.86 5.12
CA HIS A 2 2.45 15.93 6.05
C HIS A 2 1.23 15.39 5.30
N TYR A 3 1.39 14.24 4.64
CA TYR A 3 0.27 13.62 3.94
C TYR A 3 -0.56 12.80 4.94
N PRO A 4 -1.85 13.11 5.12
CA PRO A 4 -2.71 12.29 5.94
C PRO A 4 -2.83 10.89 5.32
N ILE A 5 -2.83 9.87 6.18
CA ILE A 5 -3.07 8.48 5.76
C ILE A 5 -4.49 8.38 5.20
N PRO A 6 -4.69 7.85 3.98
CA PRO A 6 -6.01 7.65 3.40
C PRO A 6 -6.83 6.67 4.23
N ALA A 7 -8.07 7.05 4.56
CA ALA A 7 -9.02 6.20 5.28
C ALA A 7 -10.09 5.59 4.36
N SER A 8 -10.09 5.95 3.07
CA SER A 8 -11.09 5.48 2.10
C SER A 8 -10.49 5.18 0.72
N PRO A 9 -11.10 4.26 -0.07
CA PRO A 9 -10.67 3.99 -1.44
C PRO A 9 -10.68 5.23 -2.34
N GLN A 10 -11.62 6.15 -2.11
CA GLN A 10 -11.72 7.42 -2.83
C GLN A 10 -10.50 8.32 -2.56
N GLU A 11 -10.01 8.36 -1.32
CA GLU A 11 -8.80 9.10 -0.96
C GLU A 11 -7.55 8.52 -1.63
N ILE A 12 -7.45 7.19 -1.76
CA ILE A 12 -6.34 6.54 -2.48
C ILE A 12 -6.32 6.97 -3.95
N LEU A 13 -7.48 6.99 -4.61
CA LEU A 13 -7.58 7.39 -6.02
C LEU A 13 -7.18 8.87 -6.22
N THR A 14 -7.43 9.73 -5.23
CA THR A 14 -7.01 11.15 -5.28
C THR A 14 -5.51 11.37 -5.10
N LEU A 15 -4.77 10.41 -4.51
CA LEU A 15 -3.31 10.49 -4.43
C LEU A 15 -2.65 10.36 -5.81
N GLY A 16 -3.23 9.57 -6.72
CA GLY A 16 -2.72 9.39 -8.08
C GLY A 16 -2.76 10.66 -8.96
N GLN A 17 -3.43 11.73 -8.51
CA GLN A 17 -3.50 13.01 -9.24
C GLN A 17 -2.42 14.03 -8.82
N LYS A 18 -1.58 13.69 -7.83
CA LYS A 18 -0.49 14.56 -7.33
C LYS A 18 0.87 14.14 -7.89
N SER A 19 1.82 15.07 -7.91
CA SER A 19 3.23 14.77 -8.18
C SER A 19 3.70 13.70 -7.20
N VAL A 20 4.14 12.56 -7.73
CA VAL A 20 4.52 11.38 -6.96
C VAL A 20 5.80 11.69 -6.19
N ASP A 21 5.70 11.73 -4.86
CA ASP A 21 6.83 11.81 -3.93
C ASP A 21 6.84 10.59 -2.99
N GLU A 22 7.98 10.29 -2.36
CA GLU A 22 8.16 9.10 -1.51
C GLU A 22 7.20 9.08 -0.30
N GLU A 23 6.81 10.24 0.20
CA GLU A 23 5.90 10.40 1.34
C GLU A 23 4.45 10.05 0.93
N LEU A 24 4.06 10.40 -0.30
CA LEU A 24 2.77 10.04 -0.90
C LEU A 24 2.68 8.53 -1.20
N ILE A 25 3.78 7.91 -1.63
CA ILE A 25 3.86 6.44 -1.79
C ILE A 25 3.69 5.77 -0.42
N ALA A 26 4.38 6.25 0.62
CA ALA A 26 4.25 5.72 1.97
C ALA A 26 2.82 5.84 2.51
N ALA A 27 2.17 7.01 2.34
CA ALA A 27 0.80 7.23 2.76
C ALA A 27 -0.19 6.29 2.04
N ALA A 28 -0.01 6.07 0.73
CA ALA A 28 -0.85 5.14 -0.05
C ALA A 28 -0.73 3.69 0.47
N ILE A 29 0.50 3.23 0.74
CA ILE A 29 0.75 1.87 1.28
C ILE A 29 0.06 1.69 2.63
N VAL A 30 0.19 2.66 3.53
CA VAL A 30 -0.44 2.62 4.86
C VAL A 30 -1.97 2.63 4.76
N GLY A 31 -2.55 3.45 3.87
CA GLY A 31 -4.00 3.49 3.66
C GLY A 31 -4.57 2.18 3.13
N VAL A 32 -3.88 1.55 2.16
CA VAL A 32 -4.26 0.23 1.64
C VAL A 32 -4.27 -0.82 2.75
N ILE A 33 -3.25 -0.83 3.61
CA ILE A 33 -3.16 -1.78 4.73
C ILE A 33 -4.31 -1.58 5.73
N GLN A 34 -4.61 -0.35 6.12
CA GLN A 34 -5.70 -0.07 7.08
C GLN A 34 -7.06 -0.53 6.53
N ILE A 35 -7.32 -0.25 5.26
CA ILE A 35 -8.55 -0.67 4.59
C ILE A 35 -8.63 -2.21 4.54
N ALA A 36 -7.56 -2.90 4.16
CA ALA A 36 -7.50 -4.37 4.16
C ALA A 36 -7.77 -4.97 5.55
N ARG A 37 -7.15 -4.43 6.60
CA ARG A 37 -7.42 -4.82 8.00
C ARG A 37 -8.87 -4.63 8.39
N SER A 38 -9.46 -3.49 8.03
CA SER A 38 -10.87 -3.19 8.35
C SER A 38 -11.86 -4.16 7.69
N GLN A 39 -11.46 -4.78 6.58
CA GLN A 39 -12.23 -5.78 5.85
C GLN A 39 -11.98 -7.22 6.33
N GLY A 40 -11.10 -7.42 7.32
CA GLY A 40 -10.73 -8.74 7.83
C GLY A 40 -9.79 -9.53 6.91
N GLN A 41 -9.16 -8.85 5.95
CA GLN A 41 -8.21 -9.45 5.02
C GLN A 41 -6.90 -9.79 5.74
N SER A 42 -6.29 -10.93 5.41
CA SER A 42 -4.98 -11.30 5.97
C SER A 42 -3.84 -10.59 5.22
N LEU A 43 -2.65 -10.54 5.83
CA LEU A 43 -1.44 -10.04 5.17
C LEU A 43 -1.12 -10.84 3.91
N GLU A 44 -1.35 -12.16 3.91
CA GLU A 44 -1.12 -13.02 2.75
C GLU A 44 -2.07 -12.69 1.60
N ASP A 45 -3.36 -12.46 1.92
CA ASP A 45 -4.35 -12.05 0.93
C ASP A 45 -4.01 -10.69 0.32
N LEU A 46 -3.67 -9.71 1.16
CA LEU A 46 -3.27 -8.37 0.70
C LEU A 46 -2.00 -8.43 -0.16
N THR A 47 -1.00 -9.18 0.28
CA THR A 47 0.26 -9.33 -0.47
C THR A 47 0.01 -10.00 -1.81
N THR A 48 -0.88 -10.99 -1.86
CA THR A 48 -1.27 -11.66 -3.10
C THR A 48 -1.95 -10.69 -4.05
N GLU A 49 -2.85 -9.83 -3.58
CA GLU A 49 -3.52 -8.82 -4.42
C GLU A 49 -2.55 -7.76 -4.92
N VAL A 50 -1.68 -7.22 -4.06
CA VAL A 50 -0.69 -6.20 -4.43
C VAL A 50 0.33 -6.74 -5.45
N LEU A 51 0.67 -8.03 -5.38
CA LEU A 51 1.63 -8.67 -6.29
C LEU A 51 0.99 -9.32 -7.53
N LYS A 52 -0.35 -9.28 -7.64
CA LYS A 52 -1.12 -9.91 -8.73
C LYS A 52 -0.93 -9.23 -10.08
N ASP A 53 -0.55 -7.95 -10.09
CA ASP A 53 -0.29 -7.21 -11.32
C ASP A 53 1.07 -7.62 -11.93
N ASP A 54 1.01 -8.70 -12.71
CA ASP A 54 2.17 -9.45 -13.21
C ASP A 54 3.02 -8.69 -14.23
N SER A 55 2.46 -7.65 -14.83
CA SER A 55 3.09 -6.88 -15.90
C SER A 55 3.79 -5.59 -15.44
N LEU A 56 3.54 -5.14 -14.21
CA LEU A 56 4.03 -3.84 -13.71
C LEU A 56 5.32 -3.96 -12.90
N LEU A 57 5.58 -5.11 -12.28
CA LEU A 57 6.68 -5.28 -11.33
C LEU A 57 7.58 -6.46 -11.70
N ASP A 58 8.88 -6.19 -11.80
CA ASP A 58 9.89 -7.24 -11.89
C ASP A 58 10.06 -8.00 -10.56
N ALA A 59 10.78 -9.12 -10.60
CA ALA A 59 10.95 -9.97 -9.42
C ALA A 59 11.63 -9.27 -8.23
N ALA A 60 12.54 -8.31 -8.48
CA ALA A 60 13.22 -7.56 -7.43
C ALA A 60 12.27 -6.54 -6.80
N GLN A 61 11.50 -5.83 -7.63
CA GLN A 61 10.47 -4.88 -7.20
C GLN A 61 9.37 -5.54 -6.39
N ARG A 62 8.95 -6.75 -6.77
CA ARG A 62 7.98 -7.56 -6.00
C ARG A 62 8.49 -7.92 -4.62
N ARG A 63 9.75 -8.34 -4.53
CA ARG A 63 10.38 -8.71 -3.25
C ARG A 63 10.54 -7.49 -2.34
N TRP A 64 10.92 -6.35 -2.92
CA TRP A 64 11.00 -5.09 -2.21
C TRP A 64 9.62 -4.64 -1.71
N LEU A 65 8.61 -4.63 -2.57
CA LEU A 65 7.24 -4.22 -2.23
C LEU A 65 6.63 -5.12 -1.15
N SER A 66 6.82 -6.45 -1.25
CA SER A 66 6.39 -7.40 -0.22
C SER A 66 7.04 -7.11 1.14
N SER A 67 8.33 -6.77 1.15
CA SER A 67 9.02 -6.38 2.39
C SER A 67 8.45 -5.10 3.00
N VAL A 68 8.19 -4.09 2.17
CA VAL A 68 7.63 -2.80 2.61
C VAL A 68 6.21 -2.99 3.16
N VAL A 69 5.36 -3.75 2.47
CA VAL A 69 3.99 -4.05 2.91
C VAL A 69 4.00 -4.82 4.23
N THR A 70 4.85 -5.85 4.36
CA THR A 70 5.00 -6.62 5.60
C THR A 70 5.43 -5.72 6.75
N GLN A 71 6.46 -4.91 6.54
CA GLN A 71 6.98 -4.02 7.58
C GLN A 71 5.95 -2.96 8.01
N ALA A 72 5.22 -2.38 7.06
CA ALA A 72 4.17 -1.43 7.34
C ALA A 72 2.98 -2.09 8.07
N TRP A 73 2.62 -3.32 7.69
CA TRP A 73 1.60 -4.11 8.39
C TRP A 73 2.00 -4.34 9.85
N GLU A 74 3.20 -4.85 10.12
CA GLU A 74 3.65 -5.11 11.50
C GLU A 74 3.78 -3.83 12.35
N SER A 75 4.07 -2.69 11.73
CA SER A 75 4.28 -1.41 12.43
C SER A 75 2.98 -0.68 12.78
N LEU A 76 1.85 -1.06 12.17
CA LEU A 76 0.56 -0.44 12.45
C LEU A 76 -0.08 -1.06 13.69
N PRO A 77 -0.54 -0.24 14.66
CA PRO A 77 -1.20 -0.71 15.87
C PRO A 77 -2.51 -1.45 15.61
#